data_AF-A0A4S3LV01-F1
#
_entry.id   AF-A0A4S3LV01-F1
#
_cell.length_a   1.000
_cell.length_b   1.000
_cell.length_c   1.000
_cell.angle_alpha   90.00
_cell.angle_beta   90.00
_cell.angle_gamma   90.00
#
_symmetry.space_group_name_H-M   'P 1'
#
loop_
_entity.id
_entity.type
_entity.pdbx_description
1 polymer ?
#
loop_
_entity_poly.entity_id
_entity_poly.type
_entity_poly.pdbx_seq_one_letter_code
_entity_poly.pdbx_strand_id
1 'polypeptide(L)'
;ALAGGDTAVTIKAAAEKTSGVNAAMAYGTDGPVAALGLQTLEDPKGVQPIYAPAPIIREAALKAHPNIPALLKRVFASLDTKTLQTLNAKIAVGGLDAKKVAAKYLQEKGFVKK
;
A
#
# COMPACT_ATOMS: atom_id res chain seq x y z
N ALA A 1 -26.95 1.12 -3.62
CA ALA A 1 -26.21 -0.11 -3.32
C ALA A 1 -24.74 0.26 -3.20
N LEU A 2 -24.10 -0.07 -2.07
CA LEU A 2 -22.65 0.11 -1.93
C LEU A 2 -21.99 -0.87 -2.90
N ALA A 3 -21.11 -0.40 -3.79
CA ALA A 3 -20.41 -1.27 -4.71
C ALA A 3 -19.57 -2.27 -3.89
N GLY A 4 -19.93 -3.56 -3.95
CA GLY A 4 -19.41 -4.60 -3.04
C GLY A 4 -17.91 -4.90 -3.14
N GLY A 5 -17.15 -4.15 -3.93
CA GLY A 5 -15.70 -4.26 -4.05
C GLY A 5 -14.92 -3.00 -3.67
N ASP A 6 -15.59 -1.91 -3.28
CA ASP A 6 -14.89 -0.70 -2.82
C ASP A 6 -14.60 -0.81 -1.31
N THR A 7 -13.38 -1.24 -0.98
CA THR A 7 -12.96 -1.37 0.41
C THR A 7 -12.94 -0.04 1.16
N ALA A 8 -12.80 1.11 0.47
CA ALA A 8 -12.86 2.40 1.14
C ALA A 8 -14.23 2.66 1.77
N VAL A 9 -15.30 2.17 1.13
CA VAL A 9 -16.69 2.31 1.59
C VAL A 9 -16.96 1.42 2.81
N THR A 10 -16.50 0.17 2.80
CA THR A 10 -16.66 -0.75 3.93
C THR A 10 -15.85 -0.27 5.14
N ILE A 11 -14.62 0.22 4.92
CA ILE A 11 -13.78 0.79 5.98
C ILE A 11 -14.44 2.02 6.60
N LYS A 12 -14.98 2.92 5.77
CA LYS A 12 -15.71 4.10 6.24
C LYS A 12 -16.92 3.72 7.09
N ALA A 13 -17.72 2.76 6.65
CA ALA A 13 -18.89 2.30 7.41
C ALA A 13 -18.52 1.73 8.78
N ALA A 14 -17.43 0.97 8.88
CA ALA A 14 -16.93 0.46 10.17
C ALA A 14 -16.37 1.58 11.07
N ALA A 15 -15.67 2.57 10.50
CA ALA A 15 -15.18 3.72 11.24
C ALA A 15 -16.32 4.57 11.83
N GLU A 16 -17.37 4.80 11.06
CA GLU A 16 -18.54 5.61 11.44
C GLU A 16 -19.57 4.83 12.27
N LYS A 17 -19.33 3.53 12.50
CA LYS A 17 -20.28 2.61 13.16
C LYS A 17 -21.66 2.59 12.51
N THR A 18 -21.70 2.73 11.19
CA THR A 18 -22.94 2.72 10.41
C THR A 18 -23.69 1.43 10.69
N SER A 19 -24.94 1.55 11.16
CA SER A 19 -25.77 0.40 11.56
C SER A 19 -25.11 -0.54 12.59
N GLY A 20 -24.19 -0.03 13.42
CA GLY A 20 -23.50 -0.80 14.46
C GLY A 20 -22.31 -1.65 13.97
N VAL A 21 -21.90 -1.52 12.70
CA VAL A 21 -20.73 -2.23 12.15
C VAL A 21 -19.45 -1.79 12.85
N ASN A 22 -18.56 -2.73 13.19
CA ASN A 22 -17.26 -2.46 13.82
C ASN A 22 -16.07 -3.13 13.12
N ALA A 23 -16.29 -3.78 11.99
CA ALA A 23 -15.28 -4.44 11.17
C ALA A 23 -15.59 -4.27 9.68
N ALA A 24 -14.56 -4.31 8.83
CA ALA A 24 -14.70 -4.10 7.39
C ALA A 24 -13.86 -5.11 6.59
N MET A 25 -14.33 -5.46 5.40
CA MET A 25 -13.46 -6.02 4.37
C MET A 25 -12.47 -4.92 3.94
N ALA A 26 -11.18 -5.25 3.93
CA ALA A 26 -10.10 -4.34 3.56
C ALA A 26 -8.91 -5.13 2.97
N TYR A 27 -8.09 -4.48 2.16
CA TYR A 27 -6.76 -4.98 1.82
C TYR A 27 -5.75 -4.64 2.91
N GLY A 28 -4.75 -5.49 3.09
CA GLY A 28 -3.72 -5.30 4.12
C GLY A 28 -2.95 -3.97 4.00
N THR A 29 -2.92 -3.36 2.81
CA THR A 29 -2.22 -2.09 2.54
C THR A 29 -3.16 -0.90 2.31
N ASP A 30 -4.46 -1.05 2.62
CA ASP A 30 -5.45 0.01 2.42
C ASP A 30 -5.15 1.24 3.29
N GLY A 31 -4.98 2.39 2.64
CA GLY A 31 -4.76 3.67 3.29
C GLY A 31 -5.87 4.12 4.26
N PRO A 32 -7.17 3.92 3.93
CA PRO A 32 -8.27 4.29 4.82
C PRO A 32 -8.24 3.57 6.17
N VAL A 33 -7.67 2.36 6.26
CA VAL A 33 -7.54 1.63 7.53
C VAL A 33 -6.76 2.46 8.54
N ALA A 34 -5.57 2.93 8.15
CA ALA A 34 -4.74 3.76 9.01
C ALA A 34 -5.35 5.15 9.25
N ALA A 35 -5.93 5.77 8.21
CA ALA A 35 -6.49 7.11 8.29
C ALA A 35 -7.72 7.21 9.20
N LEU A 36 -8.51 6.13 9.29
CA LEU A 36 -9.75 6.08 10.08
C LEU A 36 -9.57 5.38 11.44
N GLY A 37 -8.33 5.05 11.82
CA GLY A 37 -8.01 4.46 13.13
C GLY A 37 -8.42 2.99 13.27
N LEU A 38 -8.57 2.26 12.17
CA LEU A 38 -8.75 0.81 12.16
C LEU A 38 -7.39 0.10 12.14
N GLN A 39 -7.38 -1.17 12.51
CA GLN A 39 -6.20 -2.03 12.50
C GLN A 39 -6.47 -3.29 11.66
N THR A 40 -5.50 -3.66 10.81
CA THR A 40 -5.53 -4.94 10.10
C THR A 40 -5.22 -6.09 11.06
N LEU A 41 -6.02 -7.16 11.01
CA LEU A 41 -5.73 -8.40 11.73
C LEU A 41 -4.71 -9.24 10.97
N GLU A 42 -3.90 -10.00 11.70
CA GLU A 42 -2.97 -10.97 11.13
C GLU A 42 -3.73 -12.21 10.63
N ASP A 43 -3.24 -12.82 9.55
CA ASP A 43 -3.72 -14.13 9.06
C ASP A 43 -2.65 -15.21 9.30
N PRO A 44 -2.48 -15.69 10.55
CA PRO A 44 -1.43 -16.64 10.90
C PRO A 44 -1.68 -18.04 10.31
N LYS A 45 -2.91 -18.33 9.87
CA LYS A 45 -3.26 -19.61 9.25
C LYS A 45 -3.10 -19.59 7.73
N GLY A 46 -2.75 -18.44 7.14
CA GLY A 46 -2.51 -18.30 5.71
C GLY A 46 -3.72 -18.70 4.87
N VAL A 47 -4.92 -18.33 5.32
CA VAL A 47 -6.16 -18.59 4.57
C VAL A 47 -6.14 -17.83 3.25
N GLN A 48 -5.57 -16.62 3.25
CA GLN A 48 -5.38 -15.81 2.05
C GLN A 48 -4.01 -16.05 1.41
N PRO A 49 -3.92 -16.09 0.06
CA PRO A 49 -2.65 -16.05 -0.63
C PRO A 49 -1.86 -14.77 -0.33
N ILE A 50 -0.53 -14.88 -0.28
CA ILE A 50 0.35 -13.73 -0.05
C ILE A 50 0.50 -12.94 -1.35
N TYR A 51 0.05 -11.68 -1.35
CA TYR A 51 0.21 -10.75 -2.46
C TYR A 51 1.29 -9.70 -2.14
N ALA A 52 2.55 -10.12 -2.06
CA ALA A 52 3.68 -9.21 -1.86
C ALA A 52 4.07 -8.52 -3.18
N PRO A 53 4.11 -7.18 -3.25
CA PRO A 53 4.47 -6.48 -4.48
C PRO A 53 5.96 -6.67 -4.78
N ALA A 54 6.27 -7.11 -6.00
CA ALA A 54 7.64 -7.26 -6.48
C ALA A 54 7.76 -6.77 -7.93
N PRO A 55 8.87 -6.12 -8.33
CA PRO A 55 9.10 -5.75 -9.72
C PRO A 55 9.31 -6.98 -10.59
N ILE A 56 8.67 -7.00 -11.76
CA ILE A 56 8.93 -7.96 -12.83
C ILE A 56 9.56 -7.21 -14.00
N ILE A 57 10.64 -7.74 -14.57
CA ILE A 57 11.41 -7.11 -15.65
C ILE A 57 11.73 -8.14 -16.73
N ARG A 58 11.65 -7.73 -18.00
CA ARG A 58 12.07 -8.57 -19.13
C ARG A 58 13.57 -8.80 -19.09
N GLU A 59 14.00 -10.03 -19.37
CA GLU A 59 15.41 -10.42 -19.32
C GLU A 59 16.31 -9.52 -20.19
N ALA A 60 15.88 -9.18 -21.41
CA ALA A 60 16.66 -8.31 -22.30
C ALA A 60 16.93 -6.92 -21.69
N ALA A 61 15.94 -6.33 -21.00
CA ALA A 61 16.10 -5.04 -20.31
C ALA A 61 17.00 -5.18 -19.08
N LEU A 62 16.89 -6.30 -18.36
CA LEU A 62 17.76 -6.59 -17.22
C LEU A 62 19.22 -6.79 -17.63
N LYS A 63 19.47 -7.47 -18.75
CA LYS A 63 20.83 -7.62 -19.33
C LYS A 63 21.41 -6.28 -19.76
N ALA A 64 20.59 -5.37 -20.29
CA ALA A 64 21.01 -4.01 -20.63
C ALA A 64 21.29 -3.13 -19.41
N HIS A 65 20.63 -3.39 -18.28
CA HIS A 65 20.75 -2.61 -17.04
C HIS A 65 20.90 -3.52 -15.80
N PRO A 66 22.07 -4.16 -15.63
CA PRO A 66 22.28 -5.15 -14.58
C PRO A 66 22.29 -4.57 -13.16
N ASN A 67 22.31 -3.25 -13.01
CA ASN A 67 22.22 -2.55 -11.73
C ASN A 67 20.79 -2.44 -11.18
N ILE A 68 19.76 -2.65 -12.00
CA ILE A 68 18.34 -2.52 -11.60
C ILE A 68 17.98 -3.38 -10.37
N PRO A 69 18.38 -4.68 -10.28
CA PRO A 69 18.01 -5.50 -9.12
C PRO A 69 18.52 -4.94 -7.80
N ALA A 70 19.77 -4.45 -7.76
CA ALA A 70 20.35 -3.89 -6.56
C ALA A 70 19.63 -2.61 -6.11
N LEU A 71 19.24 -1.76 -7.08
CA LEU A 71 18.49 -0.54 -6.80
C LEU A 71 17.08 -0.86 -6.28
N LEU A 72 16.34 -1.72 -6.99
CA LEU A 72 14.97 -2.06 -6.62
C LEU A 72 14.89 -2.87 -5.32
N LYS A 73 15.86 -3.75 -5.04
CA LYS A 73 15.92 -4.50 -3.78
C LYS A 73 15.91 -3.57 -2.56
N ARG A 74 16.67 -2.47 -2.59
CA ARG A 74 16.72 -1.50 -1.48
C ARG A 74 15.40 -0.77 -1.30
N VAL A 75 14.77 -0.38 -2.41
CA VAL A 75 13.47 0.32 -2.38
C VAL A 75 12.36 -0.59 -1.87
N PHE A 76 12.25 -1.81 -2.39
CA PHE A 76 11.15 -2.72 -2.02
C PHE A 76 11.32 -3.31 -0.62
N ALA A 77 12.56 -3.48 -0.14
CA ALA A 77 12.79 -3.87 1.25
C ALA A 77 12.30 -2.82 2.27
N SER A 78 12.13 -1.55 1.89
CA SER A 78 11.60 -0.51 2.77
C SER A 78 10.09 -0.30 2.65
N LEU A 79 9.38 -1.05 1.81
CA LEU A 79 7.93 -0.96 1.58
C LEU A 79 7.18 -1.99 2.42
N ASP A 80 7.36 -1.95 3.74
CA ASP A 80 6.54 -2.73 4.68
C ASP A 80 5.06 -2.29 4.66
N THR A 81 4.19 -3.11 5.25
CA THR A 81 2.73 -2.89 5.26
C THR A 81 2.35 -1.51 5.77
N LYS A 82 2.94 -1.06 6.89
CA LYS A 82 2.63 0.24 7.51
C LYS A 82 3.08 1.40 6.62
N THR A 83 4.23 1.24 5.98
CA THR A 83 4.76 2.20 5.01
C THR A 83 3.82 2.32 3.80
N LEU A 84 3.40 1.20 3.21
CA LEU A 84 2.47 1.19 2.08
C LEU A 84 1.11 1.79 2.45
N GLN A 85 0.53 1.44 3.61
CA GLN A 85 -0.71 2.05 4.11
C GLN A 85 -0.57 3.58 4.21
N THR A 86 0.55 4.06 4.77
CA THR A 86 0.80 5.50 4.92
C THR A 86 0.91 6.21 3.57
N LEU A 87 1.61 5.60 2.60
CA LEU A 87 1.74 6.16 1.24
C LEU A 87 0.40 6.14 0.49
N ASN A 88 -0.36 5.06 0.61
CA ASN A 88 -1.69 4.95 -0.01
C ASN A 88 -2.70 5.92 0.63
N ALA A 89 -2.65 6.13 1.96
CA ALA A 89 -3.51 7.08 2.66
C ALA A 89 -3.31 8.52 2.16
N LYS A 90 -2.05 8.92 1.93
CA LYS A 90 -1.71 10.23 1.34
C LYS A 90 -2.40 10.45 -0.01
N ILE A 91 -2.58 9.39 -0.79
CA ILE A 91 -3.21 9.45 -2.12
C ILE A 91 -4.73 9.36 -1.98
N ALA A 92 -5.25 8.26 -1.43
CA ALA A 92 -6.66 7.93 -1.40
C ALA A 92 -7.49 8.85 -0.48
N VAL A 93 -6.90 9.29 0.65
CA VAL A 93 -7.57 10.15 1.64
C VAL A 93 -7.05 11.59 1.54
N GLY A 94 -5.74 11.75 1.42
CA GLY A 94 -5.10 13.07 1.34
C GLY A 94 -5.22 13.76 -0.03
N GLY A 95 -5.67 13.05 -1.07
CA GLY A 95 -5.82 13.61 -2.42
C GLY A 95 -4.50 14.01 -3.10
N LEU A 96 -3.36 13.51 -2.60
CA LEU A 96 -2.06 13.83 -3.15
C LEU A 96 -1.77 13.05 -4.43
N ASP A 97 -1.10 13.70 -5.38
CA ASP A 97 -0.62 13.07 -6.60
C ASP A 97 0.39 11.94 -6.29
N ALA A 98 0.14 10.76 -6.87
CA ALA A 98 0.95 9.57 -6.60
C ALA A 98 2.42 9.75 -7.00
N LYS A 99 2.71 10.48 -8.08
CA LYS A 99 4.09 10.75 -8.53
C LYS A 99 4.82 11.62 -7.51
N LYS A 100 4.16 12.64 -6.96
CA LYS A 100 4.73 13.47 -5.87
C LYS A 100 4.96 12.67 -4.59
N VAL A 101 4.02 11.79 -4.21
CA VAL A 101 4.17 10.92 -3.03
C VAL A 101 5.36 9.97 -3.19
N ALA A 102 5.49 9.33 -4.36
CA ALA A 102 6.62 8.44 -4.67
C ALA A 102 7.95 9.19 -4.68
N ALA A 103 8.05 10.33 -5.38
CA ALA A 103 9.27 11.13 -5.44
C ALA A 103 9.72 11.57 -4.04
N LYS A 104 8.80 12.08 -3.22
CA LYS A 104 9.09 12.50 -1.85
C LYS A 104 9.58 11.33 -1.00
N TYR A 105 8.92 10.16 -1.07
CA TYR A 105 9.35 8.98 -0.33
C TYR A 105 10.76 8.52 -0.73
N LEU A 106 11.05 8.46 -2.04
CA LEU A 106 12.37 8.07 -2.54
C LEU A 106 13.46 9.07 -2.11
N GLN A 107 13.15 10.37 -2.07
CA GLN A 107 14.06 11.42 -1.58
C GLN A 107 14.28 11.32 -0.08
N GLU A 108 13.23 11.12 0.72
CA GLU A 108 13.30 10.98 2.18
C GLU A 108 14.11 9.74 2.60
N LYS A 109 14.04 8.66 1.82
CA LYS A 109 14.84 7.43 2.04
C LYS A 109 16.26 7.52 1.45
N GLY A 110 16.60 8.61 0.76
CA GLY A 110 17.91 8.81 0.14
C GLY A 110 18.17 7.93 -1.08
N PHE A 111 17.13 7.40 -1.72
CA PHE A 111 17.25 6.60 -2.94
C PHE A 111 17.42 7.45 -4.20
N VAL A 112 16.92 8.68 -4.19
CA VAL A 112 17.10 9.66 -5.26
C VAL A 112 17.45 11.03 -4.68
N LYS A 113 18.12 11.87 -5.48
CA LYS A 113 18.46 13.24 -5.07
C LYS A 113 17.21 14.13 -5.01
N LYS A 114 17.28 15.18 -4.20
CA LYS A 114 16.26 16.24 -4.13
C LYS A 114 16.16 16.99 -5.45
#